data_AF-A0A5B7I8H4-F1
#
_entry.id   AF-A0A5B7I8H4-F1
#
_cell.length_a   1.000
_cell.length_b   1.000
_cell.length_c   1.000
_cell.angle_alpha   90.00
_cell.angle_beta   90.00
_cell.angle_gamma   90.00
#
_symmetry.space_group_name_H-M   'P 1'
#
loop_
_entity.id
_entity.type
_entity.pdbx_description
1 polymer ?
#
loop_
_entity_poly.entity_id
_entity_poly.type
_entity_poly.pdbx_seq_one_letter_code
_entity_poly.pdbx_strand_id
1 'polypeptide(L)'
;MIYENSPEEIMEEIERAQGWAKVAEVFKFPRSSTIKITFRSNEMSQKATTCGILMFNMSVPPNQIRQEIYIPIISCNRCYVVESHTTNQCPQPATYKRCSECASGDHTFRDCPTQDKKCINCGGPHSARAMRCPIRKEALREKEEQLRKNRTRPDISFAKATQASAPADPIGHSLTGLMCVLHAHLVNSARPGSFQDTLKESLRLNGLPQVRLPPDPPSLAILRAITGVADLVKATVQVNSPPASANDDIPDPKPHTTDPEEKNPAAAPTNATPLEMTRPNKSTDSPPSTDEDDEDEDDEETNIQVTIFKKNSDTWPKAFTYNHLKSGIKEERYKVIHTGGDEDNERVREWIKNTKGSLQHLCQTVTEEDFSAIKTGSIPRRSSARRRTTAPRQTQ
;
A
#
# COMPACT_ATOMS: atom_id res chain seq x y z
N MET A 1 -1.84 26.90 -11.71
CA MET A 1 -3.08 26.63 -10.95
C MET A 1 -2.80 26.03 -9.58
N ILE A 2 -2.67 24.71 -9.33
CA ILE A 2 -2.49 24.20 -7.94
C ILE A 2 -1.23 24.77 -7.25
N TYR A 3 -0.12 24.84 -7.98
CA TYR A 3 1.17 25.28 -7.44
C TYR A 3 1.26 26.80 -7.20
N GLU A 4 0.27 27.59 -7.61
CA GLU A 4 0.24 29.03 -7.31
C GLU A 4 -0.24 29.32 -5.89
N ASN A 5 -1.05 28.42 -5.31
CA ASN A 5 -1.57 28.55 -3.96
C ASN A 5 -0.48 28.32 -2.91
N SER A 6 -0.65 28.93 -1.72
CA SER A 6 0.23 28.70 -0.58
C SER A 6 0.08 27.27 -0.04
N PRO A 7 1.10 26.73 0.67
CA PRO A 7 0.97 25.45 1.35
C PRO A 7 -0.25 25.38 2.29
N GLU A 8 -0.57 26.48 2.97
CA GLU A 8 -1.70 26.61 3.89
C GLU A 8 -3.04 26.54 3.14
N GLU A 9 -3.17 27.24 2.01
CA GLU A 9 -4.36 27.19 1.17
C GLU A 9 -4.61 25.79 0.58
N ILE A 10 -3.53 25.10 0.16
CA ILE A 10 -3.62 23.72 -0.32
C ILE A 10 -4.09 22.79 0.80
N MET A 11 -3.56 22.99 2.02
CA MET A 11 -3.94 22.23 3.20
C MET A 11 -5.43 22.39 3.52
N GLU A 12 -5.90 23.63 3.63
CA GLU A 12 -7.30 23.96 3.91
C GLU A 12 -8.25 23.44 2.83
N GLU A 13 -7.86 23.56 1.56
CA GLU A 13 -8.67 23.06 0.45
C GLU A 13 -8.80 21.53 0.47
N ILE A 14 -7.71 20.80 0.75
CA ILE A 14 -7.77 19.34 0.85
C ILE A 14 -8.68 18.93 2.01
N GLU A 15 -8.54 19.55 3.19
CA GLU A 15 -9.39 19.22 4.34
C GLU A 15 -10.87 19.59 4.12
N ARG A 16 -11.14 20.68 3.39
CA ARG A 16 -12.49 21.09 3.03
C ARG A 16 -13.12 20.14 2.01
N ALA A 17 -12.38 19.80 0.96
CA ALA A 17 -12.87 18.94 -0.13
C ALA A 17 -12.96 17.47 0.28
N GLN A 18 -12.12 17.02 1.21
CA GLN A 18 -12.07 15.66 1.71
C GLN A 18 -12.50 15.62 3.17
N GLY A 19 -13.77 15.28 3.43
CA GLY A 19 -14.28 15.14 4.81
C GLY A 19 -13.52 14.11 5.67
N TRP A 20 -12.69 13.25 5.05
CA TRP A 20 -11.85 12.25 5.71
C TRP A 20 -10.40 12.68 5.93
N ALA A 21 -9.91 13.74 5.27
CA ALA A 21 -8.49 14.08 5.29
C ALA A 21 -8.15 15.04 6.45
N LYS A 22 -7.03 14.76 7.13
CA LYS A 22 -6.37 15.70 8.03
C LYS A 22 -4.91 15.81 7.65
N VAL A 23 -4.51 17.00 7.22
CA VAL A 23 -3.18 17.28 6.68
C VAL A 23 -2.34 17.89 7.80
N ALA A 24 -1.14 17.35 7.97
CA ALA A 24 -0.16 17.84 8.95
C ALA A 24 0.77 18.87 8.32
N GLU A 25 1.18 18.65 7.07
CA GLU A 25 2.15 19.49 6.37
C GLU A 25 1.97 19.38 4.86
N VAL A 26 2.16 20.49 4.15
CA VAL A 26 2.30 20.53 2.70
C VAL A 26 3.66 21.12 2.37
N PHE A 27 4.47 20.38 1.61
CA PHE A 27 5.80 20.81 1.18
C PHE A 27 5.88 20.88 -0.35
N LYS A 28 6.24 22.05 -0.87
CA LYS A 28 6.38 22.33 -2.30
C LYS A 28 7.85 22.23 -2.71
N PHE A 29 8.19 21.30 -3.61
CA PHE A 29 9.57 21.10 -4.05
C PHE A 29 10.04 22.21 -4.99
N PRO A 30 11.08 22.99 -4.65
CA PRO A 30 11.59 24.04 -5.54
C PRO A 30 11.96 23.45 -6.91
N ARG A 31 11.52 24.12 -7.99
CA ARG A 31 11.77 23.71 -9.40
C ARG A 31 11.07 22.40 -9.82
N SER A 32 10.09 21.92 -9.08
CA SER A 32 9.23 20.79 -9.46
C SER A 32 7.76 21.13 -9.29
N SER A 33 6.89 20.54 -10.10
CA SER A 33 5.43 20.61 -9.92
C SER A 33 4.91 19.57 -8.91
N THR A 34 5.80 18.81 -8.27
CA THR A 34 5.46 17.83 -7.22
C THR A 34 5.23 18.52 -5.89
N ILE A 35 4.21 18.05 -5.17
CA ILE A 35 3.88 18.48 -3.81
C ILE A 35 3.95 17.24 -2.92
N LYS A 36 4.57 17.36 -1.74
CA LYS A 36 4.52 16.36 -0.70
C LYS A 36 3.43 16.76 0.29
N ILE A 37 2.52 15.84 0.56
CA ILE A 37 1.44 16.01 1.52
C ILE A 37 1.65 15.00 2.64
N THR A 38 1.83 15.50 3.86
CA THR A 38 1.95 14.66 5.06
C THR A 38 0.58 14.63 5.74
N PHE A 39 -0.04 13.46 5.82
CA PHE A 39 -1.30 13.27 6.56
C PHE A 39 -1.04 12.95 8.03
N ARG A 40 -2.03 13.19 8.90
CA ARG A 40 -1.92 12.85 10.34
C ARG A 40 -1.97 11.35 10.63
N SER A 41 -2.53 10.55 9.72
CA SER A 41 -2.58 9.10 9.87
C SER A 41 -2.17 8.37 8.58
N ASN A 42 -1.66 7.14 8.75
CA ASN A 42 -1.31 6.27 7.62
C ASN A 42 -2.55 5.91 6.80
N GLU A 43 -3.68 5.62 7.46
CA GLU A 43 -4.96 5.32 6.80
C GLU A 43 -5.40 6.41 5.82
N MET A 44 -5.25 7.69 6.20
CA MET A 44 -5.54 8.82 5.31
C MET A 44 -4.60 8.83 4.09
N SER A 45 -3.31 8.58 4.30
CA SER A 45 -2.34 8.50 3.21
C SER A 45 -2.65 7.34 2.24
N GLN A 46 -3.11 6.20 2.77
CA GLN A 46 -3.55 5.06 1.96
C GLN A 46 -4.81 5.40 1.17
N LYS A 47 -5.79 6.03 1.81
CA LYS A 47 -7.02 6.47 1.16
C LYS A 47 -6.76 7.48 0.05
N ALA A 48 -5.80 8.39 0.23
CA ALA A 48 -5.34 9.27 -0.84
C ALA A 48 -4.78 8.48 -2.03
N THR A 49 -3.97 7.45 -1.77
CA THR A 49 -3.38 6.63 -2.84
C THR A 49 -4.37 5.69 -3.52
N THR A 50 -5.51 5.34 -2.90
CA THR A 50 -6.52 4.46 -3.50
C THR A 50 -7.65 5.22 -4.17
N CYS A 51 -8.10 6.34 -3.57
CA CYS A 51 -9.24 7.11 -4.05
C CYS A 51 -8.86 8.37 -4.83
N GLY A 52 -7.60 8.83 -4.74
CA GLY A 52 -7.19 10.12 -5.28
C GLY A 52 -7.42 11.25 -4.29
N ILE A 53 -7.21 12.50 -4.74
CA ILE A 53 -7.48 13.71 -3.96
C ILE A 53 -8.14 14.75 -4.87
N LEU A 54 -9.23 15.35 -4.42
CA LEU A 54 -9.81 16.56 -5.03
C LEU A 54 -9.23 17.80 -4.34
N MET A 55 -8.71 18.74 -5.13
CA MET A 55 -8.30 20.07 -4.65
C MET A 55 -8.44 21.11 -5.77
N PHE A 56 -8.98 22.29 -5.45
CA PHE A 56 -9.22 23.40 -6.38
C PHE A 56 -10.02 22.99 -7.62
N ASN A 57 -11.05 22.17 -7.42
CA ASN A 57 -11.86 21.57 -8.49
C ASN A 57 -11.07 20.69 -9.49
N MET A 58 -9.83 20.29 -9.13
CA MET A 58 -9.01 19.38 -9.90
C MET A 58 -8.90 18.04 -9.16
N SER A 59 -9.26 16.95 -9.84
CA SER A 59 -9.06 15.60 -9.34
C SER A 59 -7.63 15.14 -9.65
N VAL A 60 -6.89 14.78 -8.62
CA VAL A 60 -5.59 14.12 -8.71
C VAL A 60 -5.83 12.61 -8.58
N PRO A 61 -5.76 11.85 -9.67
CA PRO A 61 -6.08 10.43 -9.65
C PRO A 61 -5.04 9.61 -8.88
N PRO A 62 -5.41 8.43 -8.34
CA PRO A 62 -4.53 7.49 -7.63
C PRO A 62 -3.17 7.25 -8.28
N ASN A 63 -3.14 7.07 -9.61
CA ASN A 63 -1.92 6.77 -10.36
C ASN A 63 -0.90 7.94 -10.38
N GLN A 64 -1.32 9.16 -10.04
CA GLN A 64 -0.45 10.33 -9.89
C GLN A 64 0.02 10.54 -8.44
N ILE A 65 -0.47 9.75 -7.49
CA ILE A 65 -0.12 9.83 -6.08
C ILE A 65 0.78 8.64 -5.74
N ARG A 66 1.94 8.92 -5.14
CA ARG A 66 2.84 7.88 -4.66
C ARG A 66 3.12 8.10 -3.19
N GLN A 67 2.89 7.06 -2.39
CA GLN A 67 3.29 7.06 -0.99
C GLN A 67 4.82 7.13 -0.91
N GLU A 68 5.34 8.07 -0.14
CA GLU A 68 6.77 8.13 0.16
C GLU A 68 7.12 6.96 1.08
N ILE A 69 7.98 6.06 0.59
CA ILE A 69 8.44 4.91 1.37
C ILE A 69 9.79 5.28 1.96
N TYR A 70 9.87 5.35 3.28
CA TYR A 70 11.15 5.50 3.97
C TYR A 70 11.90 4.17 3.95
N ILE A 71 13.06 4.15 3.32
CA ILE A 71 13.92 2.97 3.22
C ILE A 71 15.17 3.22 4.07
N PRO A 72 15.28 2.60 5.26
CA PRO A 72 16.39 2.85 6.14
C PRO A 72 17.67 2.25 5.55
N ILE A 73 18.67 3.10 5.32
CA ILE A 73 20.02 2.66 4.96
C ILE A 73 20.86 2.60 6.23
N ILE A 74 21.37 1.40 6.54
CA ILE A 74 22.22 1.19 7.71
C ILE A 74 23.61 1.74 7.37
N SER A 75 24.14 2.60 8.25
CA SER A 75 25.52 3.05 8.16
C SER A 75 26.11 3.16 9.56
N CYS A 76 27.28 2.58 9.77
CA CYS A 76 27.96 2.63 11.04
C CYS A 76 28.49 4.05 11.30
N ASN A 77 28.19 4.64 12.48
CA ASN A 77 28.68 5.98 12.80
C ASN A 77 30.17 6.03 13.20
N ARG A 78 30.82 4.86 13.34
CA ARG A 78 32.25 4.76 13.68
C ARG A 78 33.12 4.61 12.43
N CYS A 79 32.77 3.67 11.54
CA CYS A 79 33.57 3.40 10.33
C CYS A 79 32.93 3.90 9.03
N TYR A 80 31.67 4.33 9.05
CA TYR A 80 30.91 4.86 7.90
C TYR A 80 30.72 3.92 6.71
N VAL A 81 30.91 2.61 6.91
CA VAL A 81 30.58 1.58 5.92
C VAL A 81 29.05 1.45 5.82
N VAL A 82 28.56 1.42 4.58
CA VAL A 82 27.14 1.30 4.24
C VAL A 82 26.71 -0.18 4.24
N GLU A 83 25.53 -0.49 4.78
CA GLU A 83 24.87 -1.80 4.80
C GLU A 83 25.65 -2.99 5.39
N SER A 84 26.77 -2.75 6.07
CA SER A 84 27.56 -3.83 6.68
C SER A 84 27.15 -4.15 8.12
N HIS A 85 27.04 -3.13 8.98
CA HIS A 85 26.78 -3.31 10.41
C HIS A 85 26.28 -2.02 11.06
N THR A 86 25.67 -2.16 12.24
CA THR A 86 25.29 -1.04 13.11
C THR A 86 26.48 -0.56 13.94
N THR A 87 26.40 0.65 14.52
CA THR A 87 27.50 1.22 15.34
C THR A 87 27.93 0.31 16.50
N ASN A 88 26.99 -0.41 17.11
CA ASN A 88 27.25 -1.31 18.25
C ASN A 88 27.97 -2.60 17.83
N GLN A 89 27.84 -2.99 16.56
CA GLN A 89 28.45 -4.18 15.97
C GLN A 89 29.69 -3.81 15.14
N CYS A 90 30.29 -2.65 15.40
CA CYS A 90 31.45 -2.22 14.65
C CYS A 90 32.66 -3.09 15.00
N PRO A 91 33.33 -3.72 14.02
CA PRO A 91 34.53 -4.52 14.28
C PRO A 91 35.74 -3.66 14.67
N GLN A 92 35.63 -2.34 14.54
CA GLN A 92 36.68 -1.40 14.90
C GLN A 92 36.65 -1.12 16.42
N PRO A 93 37.82 -0.96 17.07
CA PRO A 93 37.88 -0.67 18.50
C PRO A 93 37.18 0.64 18.84
N ALA A 94 36.79 0.83 20.11
CA ALA A 94 36.08 2.04 20.55
C ALA A 94 36.89 3.33 20.34
N THR A 95 38.22 3.24 20.35
CA THR A 95 39.16 4.35 20.09
C THR A 95 39.29 4.68 18.59
N TYR A 96 38.74 3.86 17.71
CA TYR A 96 38.80 4.07 16.28
C TYR A 96 37.98 5.29 15.87
N LYS A 97 38.67 6.30 15.34
CA LYS A 97 38.06 7.48 14.73
C LYS A 97 38.30 7.48 13.24
N ARG A 98 37.30 7.94 12.50
CA ARG A 98 37.37 8.13 11.06
C ARG A 98 36.53 9.34 10.69
N CYS A 99 37.06 10.19 9.81
CA CYS A 99 36.35 11.37 9.35
C CYS A 99 35.33 10.99 8.27
N SER A 100 34.06 11.39 8.42
CA SER A 100 33.04 11.14 7.40
C SER A 100 33.18 12.04 6.17
N GLU A 101 33.94 13.13 6.26
CA GLU A 101 34.14 14.08 5.17
C GLU A 101 35.31 13.69 4.27
N CYS A 102 36.49 13.36 4.84
CA CYS A 102 37.72 13.09 4.08
C CYS A 102 38.27 11.65 4.22
N ALA A 103 37.59 10.78 4.97
CA ALA A 103 37.98 9.39 5.23
C ALA A 103 39.31 9.17 5.99
N SER A 104 39.98 10.22 6.49
CA SER A 104 41.17 10.10 7.37
C SER A 104 40.84 9.38 8.68
N GLY A 105 41.80 8.63 9.21
CA GLY A 105 41.74 7.97 10.52
C GLY A 105 42.25 8.83 11.69
N ASP A 106 42.68 10.07 11.42
CA ASP A 106 43.39 10.89 12.40
C ASP A 106 42.46 11.80 13.20
N HIS A 107 41.27 12.09 12.67
CA HIS A 107 40.34 13.06 13.23
C HIS A 107 38.88 12.67 12.97
N THR A 108 37.95 13.34 13.68
CA THR A 108 36.51 13.20 13.45
C THR A 108 36.02 14.27 12.48
N PHE A 109 34.80 14.15 11.97
CA PHE A 109 34.25 15.15 11.02
C PHE A 109 34.22 16.58 11.59
N ARG A 110 34.16 16.74 12.93
CA ARG A 110 34.12 18.05 13.60
C ARG A 110 35.47 18.76 13.52
N ASP A 111 36.55 18.00 13.43
CA ASP A 111 37.93 18.50 13.44
C ASP A 111 38.56 18.38 12.03
N CYS A 112 37.74 18.29 10.98
CA CYS A 112 38.21 18.08 9.62
C CYS A 112 38.72 19.40 9.01
N PRO A 113 40.04 19.54 8.74
CA PRO A 113 40.59 20.74 8.14
C PRO A 113 40.36 20.80 6.63
N THR A 114 40.05 19.66 6.01
CA THR A 114 40.02 19.48 4.56
C THR A 114 38.68 19.91 3.98
N GLN A 115 38.70 20.76 2.95
CA GLN A 115 37.52 21.08 2.15
C GLN A 115 37.23 20.00 1.08
N ASP A 116 38.29 19.33 0.62
CA ASP A 116 38.19 18.20 -0.29
C ASP A 116 37.58 16.98 0.40
N LYS A 117 36.36 16.66 0.00
CA LYS A 117 35.61 15.53 0.52
C LYS A 117 36.03 14.26 -0.20
N LYS A 118 36.16 13.15 0.53
CA LYS A 118 36.47 11.83 -0.01
C LYS A 118 35.59 10.78 0.66
N CYS A 119 34.84 10.06 -0.16
CA CYS A 119 33.91 9.05 0.32
C CYS A 119 34.68 7.75 0.61
N ILE A 120 34.52 7.20 1.81
CA ILE A 120 35.14 5.92 2.14
C ILE A 120 34.61 4.75 1.31
N ASN A 121 33.32 4.77 0.95
CA ASN A 121 32.68 3.63 0.30
C ASN A 121 33.01 3.54 -1.20
N CYS A 122 33.16 4.67 -1.89
CA CYS A 122 33.39 4.69 -3.34
C CYS A 122 34.63 5.48 -3.78
N GLY A 123 35.34 6.13 -2.87
CA GLY A 123 36.49 6.99 -3.17
C GLY A 123 36.16 8.35 -3.82
N GLY A 124 34.90 8.62 -4.16
CA GLY A 124 34.50 9.82 -4.91
C GLY A 124 34.52 11.13 -4.10
N PRO A 125 34.41 12.31 -4.78
CA PRO A 125 34.56 13.63 -4.18
C PRO A 125 33.30 14.08 -3.41
N HIS A 126 32.96 13.39 -2.33
CA HIS A 126 31.82 13.67 -1.47
C HIS A 126 31.98 13.01 -0.10
N SER A 127 31.22 13.45 0.90
CA SER A 127 31.25 12.83 2.23
C SER A 127 30.61 11.44 2.20
N ALA A 128 31.01 10.55 3.11
CA ALA A 128 30.47 9.20 3.24
C ALA A 128 28.95 9.15 3.47
N ARG A 129 28.36 10.26 3.94
CA ARG A 129 26.93 10.40 4.22
C ARG A 129 26.11 10.94 3.03
N ALA A 130 26.75 11.35 1.94
CA ALA A 130 26.03 11.96 0.83
C ALA A 130 25.15 10.97 0.07
N MET A 131 23.87 11.31 -0.18
CA MET A 131 22.94 10.51 -0.98
C MET A 131 23.34 10.39 -2.46
N ARG A 132 24.30 11.20 -2.92
CA ARG A 132 24.88 11.09 -4.27
C ARG A 132 25.88 9.94 -4.42
N CYS A 133 26.25 9.24 -3.35
CA CYS A 133 27.19 8.11 -3.37
C CYS A 133 26.63 6.93 -4.18
N PRO A 134 27.38 6.36 -5.15
CA PRO A 134 26.91 5.22 -5.96
C PRO A 134 26.60 3.99 -5.12
N ILE A 135 27.45 3.65 -4.13
CA ILE A 135 27.23 2.50 -3.24
C ILE A 135 25.95 2.67 -2.41
N ARG A 136 25.66 3.90 -1.95
CA ARG A 136 24.43 4.18 -1.20
C ARG A 136 23.20 4.12 -2.09
N LYS A 137 23.29 4.59 -3.34
CA LYS A 137 22.22 4.47 -4.34
C LYS A 137 21.94 3.01 -4.68
N GLU A 138 22.97 2.20 -4.81
CA GLU A 138 22.83 0.76 -5.06
C GLU A 138 22.15 0.05 -3.89
N ALA A 139 22.58 0.32 -2.66
CA ALA A 139 21.92 -0.17 -1.45
C ALA A 139 20.45 0.24 -1.36
N LEU A 140 20.14 1.50 -1.71
CA LEU A 140 18.75 1.99 -1.75
C LEU A 140 17.93 1.22 -2.79
N ARG A 141 18.45 1.09 -4.02
CA ARG A 141 17.81 0.36 -5.12
C ARG A 141 17.56 -1.10 -4.77
N GLU A 142 18.54 -1.76 -4.15
CA GLU A 142 18.41 -3.16 -3.74
C GLU A 142 17.29 -3.32 -2.69
N LYS A 143 17.24 -2.45 -1.69
CA LYS A 143 16.16 -2.46 -0.68
C LYS A 143 14.80 -2.11 -1.28
N GLU A 144 14.74 -1.16 -2.21
CA GLU A 144 13.52 -0.85 -2.98
C GLU A 144 13.04 -2.08 -3.73
N GLU A 145 13.94 -2.80 -4.40
CA GLU A 145 13.63 -4.01 -5.14
C GLU A 145 13.19 -5.15 -4.22
N GLN A 146 13.84 -5.32 -3.06
CA GLN A 146 13.43 -6.29 -2.04
C GLN A 146 12.03 -5.97 -1.50
N LEU A 147 11.73 -4.70 -1.18
CA LEU A 147 10.40 -4.29 -0.76
C LEU A 147 9.36 -4.51 -1.86
N ARG A 148 9.71 -4.20 -3.12
CA ARG A 148 8.83 -4.47 -4.26
C ARG A 148 8.58 -5.97 -4.40
N LYS A 149 9.63 -6.80 -4.36
CA LYS A 149 9.54 -8.26 -4.42
C LYS A 149 8.68 -8.81 -3.29
N ASN A 150 8.81 -8.29 -2.07
CA ASN A 150 8.00 -8.70 -0.93
C ASN A 150 6.53 -8.29 -1.09
N ARG A 151 6.23 -7.15 -1.73
CA ARG A 151 4.87 -6.73 -2.09
C ARG A 151 4.27 -7.54 -3.24
N THR A 152 5.08 -7.88 -4.25
CA THR A 152 4.65 -8.64 -5.42
C THR A 152 4.75 -10.14 -5.24
N ARG A 153 5.28 -10.63 -4.12
CA ARG A 153 5.10 -12.04 -3.76
C ARG A 153 3.59 -12.19 -3.59
N PRO A 154 2.91 -12.93 -4.47
CA PRO A 154 1.59 -13.41 -4.12
C PRO A 154 1.90 -14.40 -3.00
N ASP A 155 1.75 -13.95 -1.76
CA ASP A 155 1.81 -14.88 -0.66
C ASP A 155 0.74 -15.92 -0.94
N ILE A 156 1.23 -17.10 -1.30
CA ILE A 156 0.55 -18.37 -1.25
C ILE A 156 -0.50 -18.53 -2.36
N SER A 157 -0.18 -19.31 -3.40
CA SER A 157 -1.25 -19.88 -4.23
C SER A 157 -2.21 -20.61 -3.29
N PHE A 158 -3.51 -20.47 -3.53
CA PHE A 158 -4.59 -21.06 -2.71
C PHE A 158 -4.35 -22.53 -2.35
N ALA A 159 -3.58 -23.26 -3.17
CA ALA A 159 -3.16 -24.64 -2.97
C ALA A 159 -2.09 -24.88 -1.88
N LYS A 160 -1.25 -23.89 -1.54
CA LYS A 160 -0.29 -23.99 -0.42
C LYS A 160 -0.88 -23.54 0.91
N ALA A 161 -1.90 -22.67 0.90
CA ALA A 161 -2.61 -22.20 2.10
C ALA A 161 -3.40 -23.33 2.78
N THR A 162 -3.84 -24.33 2.00
CA THR A 162 -4.53 -25.52 2.51
C THR A 162 -3.58 -26.61 3.04
N GLN A 163 -2.27 -26.51 2.79
CA GLN A 163 -1.30 -27.55 3.16
C GLN A 163 -0.25 -27.12 4.19
N ALA A 164 -0.13 -25.82 4.48
CA ALA A 164 0.77 -25.31 5.50
C ALA A 164 -0.04 -24.65 6.63
N SER A 165 -0.12 -25.37 7.75
CA SER A 165 -0.53 -24.85 9.05
C SER A 165 0.14 -23.48 9.36
N ALA A 166 -0.71 -22.48 9.57
CA ALA A 166 -0.57 -21.18 10.26
C ALA A 166 0.81 -20.51 10.39
N PRO A 167 0.86 -19.20 10.05
CA PRO A 167 1.32 -18.21 11.02
C PRO A 167 0.30 -17.07 11.26
N ALA A 168 0.31 -16.57 12.50
CA ALA A 168 -0.43 -15.42 13.05
C ALA A 168 -0.32 -14.13 12.20
N ASP A 169 -1.29 -13.22 12.07
CA ASP A 169 -2.49 -12.85 12.84
C ASP A 169 -3.60 -12.33 11.89
N PRO A 170 -4.90 -12.46 12.25
CA PRO A 170 -5.60 -11.32 12.86
C PRO A 170 -6.63 -11.78 13.90
N ILE A 171 -6.36 -11.51 15.18
CA ILE A 171 -7.24 -11.82 16.32
C ILE A 171 -8.70 -11.35 16.08
N GLY A 172 -8.90 -10.29 15.28
CA GLY A 172 -10.22 -9.77 14.90
C GLY A 172 -11.08 -10.73 14.06
N HIS A 173 -10.53 -11.30 12.97
CA HIS A 173 -11.35 -12.17 12.09
C HIS A 173 -11.63 -13.54 12.72
N SER A 174 -10.73 -14.03 13.58
CA SER A 174 -10.95 -15.27 14.33
C SER A 174 -12.13 -15.15 15.30
N LEU A 175 -12.23 -14.04 16.02
CA LEU A 175 -13.34 -13.80 16.94
C LEU A 175 -14.67 -13.60 16.18
N THR A 176 -14.65 -12.83 15.09
CA THR A 176 -15.86 -12.62 14.26
C THR A 176 -16.37 -13.93 13.66
N GLY A 177 -15.48 -14.80 13.18
CA GLY A 177 -15.86 -16.13 12.70
C GLY A 177 -16.48 -17.00 13.80
N LEU A 178 -15.89 -16.99 15.00
CA LEU A 178 -16.44 -17.71 16.16
C LEU A 178 -17.84 -17.17 16.56
N MET A 179 -18.02 -15.85 16.56
CA MET A 179 -19.32 -15.22 16.84
C MET A 179 -20.38 -15.62 15.82
N CYS A 180 -20.03 -15.72 14.52
CA CYS A 180 -20.95 -16.19 13.48
C CYS A 180 -21.39 -17.64 13.73
N VAL A 181 -20.47 -18.53 14.12
CA VAL A 181 -20.78 -19.93 14.43
C VAL A 181 -21.64 -20.05 15.69
N LEU A 182 -21.33 -19.28 16.73
CA LEU A 182 -22.14 -19.23 17.97
C LEU A 182 -23.56 -18.73 17.70
N HIS A 183 -23.71 -17.66 16.92
CA HIS A 183 -25.01 -17.14 16.52
C HIS A 183 -25.83 -18.18 15.76
N ALA A 184 -25.23 -18.84 14.76
CA ALA A 184 -25.89 -19.89 14.00
C ALA A 184 -26.31 -21.09 14.89
N HIS A 185 -25.49 -21.46 15.88
CA HIS A 185 -25.83 -22.52 16.83
C HIS A 185 -27.04 -22.15 17.69
N LEU A 186 -27.04 -20.95 18.27
CA LEU A 186 -28.15 -20.47 19.12
C LEU A 186 -29.48 -20.42 18.34
N VAL A 187 -29.46 -19.93 17.10
CA VAL A 187 -30.65 -19.89 16.24
C VAL A 187 -31.11 -21.30 15.88
N ASN A 188 -30.17 -22.22 15.60
CA ASN A 188 -30.50 -23.61 15.32
C ASN A 188 -31.08 -24.37 16.53
N SER A 189 -30.66 -24.02 17.76
CA SER A 189 -31.25 -24.57 18.99
C SER A 189 -32.71 -24.14 19.17
N ALA A 190 -33.07 -22.92 18.74
CA ALA A 190 -34.45 -22.45 18.75
C ALA A 190 -35.28 -22.95 17.54
N ARG A 191 -34.63 -23.14 16.38
CA ARG A 191 -35.25 -23.55 15.12
C ARG A 191 -34.38 -24.62 14.44
N PRO A 192 -34.61 -25.92 14.71
CA PRO A 192 -33.83 -27.00 14.12
C PRO A 192 -33.82 -26.96 12.59
N GLY A 193 -32.64 -27.15 11.99
CA GLY A 193 -32.42 -27.10 10.54
C GLY A 193 -31.96 -25.73 10.01
N SER A 194 -32.00 -24.68 10.83
CA SER A 194 -31.65 -23.31 10.41
C SER A 194 -30.15 -22.97 10.46
N PHE A 195 -29.29 -23.89 10.90
CA PHE A 195 -27.87 -23.61 11.14
C PHE A 195 -27.13 -23.11 9.89
N GLN A 196 -27.27 -23.81 8.76
CA GLN A 196 -26.52 -23.53 7.54
C GLN A 196 -26.90 -22.16 6.95
N ASP A 197 -28.20 -21.86 6.89
CA ASP A 197 -28.69 -20.59 6.35
C ASP A 197 -28.28 -19.41 7.24
N THR A 198 -28.40 -19.57 8.56
CA THR A 198 -28.00 -18.54 9.53
C THR A 198 -26.49 -18.30 9.52
N LEU A 199 -25.68 -19.36 9.39
CA LEU A 199 -24.23 -19.25 9.30
C LEU A 199 -23.80 -18.56 8.00
N LYS A 200 -24.39 -18.97 6.87
CA LYS A 200 -24.11 -18.37 5.56
C LYS A 200 -24.39 -16.87 5.56
N GLU A 201 -25.53 -16.47 6.12
CA GLU A 201 -25.90 -15.06 6.21
C GLU A 201 -25.00 -14.28 7.17
N SER A 202 -24.68 -14.85 8.34
CA SER A 202 -23.79 -14.21 9.31
C SER A 202 -22.37 -14.02 8.75
N LEU A 203 -21.84 -14.99 8.01
CA LEU A 203 -20.54 -14.88 7.34
C LEU A 203 -20.56 -13.82 6.23
N ARG A 204 -21.63 -13.78 5.41
CA ARG A 204 -21.82 -12.80 4.34
C ARG A 204 -21.82 -11.36 4.88
N LEU A 205 -22.57 -11.10 5.95
CA LEU A 205 -22.66 -9.77 6.57
C LEU A 205 -21.32 -9.28 7.16
N ASN A 206 -20.39 -10.20 7.44
CA ASN A 206 -19.08 -9.88 8.00
C ASN A 206 -17.94 -9.94 6.96
N GLY A 207 -18.27 -10.07 5.67
CA GLY A 207 -17.26 -10.18 4.59
C GLY A 207 -16.39 -11.43 4.70
N LEU A 208 -16.89 -12.49 5.35
CA LEU A 208 -16.19 -13.75 5.54
C LEU A 208 -16.56 -14.75 4.41
N PRO A 209 -15.63 -15.64 4.00
CA PRO A 209 -15.90 -16.62 2.96
C PRO A 209 -17.00 -17.60 3.38
N GLN A 210 -17.86 -17.97 2.43
CA GLN A 210 -18.96 -18.91 2.69
C GLN A 210 -18.44 -20.34 2.89
N VAL A 211 -18.96 -21.03 3.90
CA VAL A 211 -18.65 -22.44 4.19
C VAL A 211 -19.86 -23.31 3.85
N ARG A 212 -19.65 -24.37 3.08
CA ARG A 212 -20.68 -25.38 2.78
C ARG A 212 -20.54 -26.55 3.77
N LEU A 213 -21.57 -26.77 4.59
CA LEU A 213 -21.64 -27.92 5.49
C LEU A 213 -22.61 -28.98 4.92
N PRO A 214 -22.47 -30.26 5.32
CA PRO A 214 -23.46 -31.28 5.01
C PRO A 214 -24.85 -30.92 5.57
N PRO A 215 -25.95 -31.46 5.00
CA PRO A 215 -27.30 -31.26 5.53
C PRO A 215 -27.39 -31.78 6.97
N ASP A 216 -28.10 -31.05 7.83
CA ASP A 216 -28.16 -31.26 9.29
C ASP A 216 -26.78 -31.37 9.97
N PRO A 217 -25.97 -30.31 9.90
CA PRO A 217 -24.66 -30.32 10.51
C PRO A 217 -24.79 -30.45 12.04
N PRO A 218 -23.95 -31.28 12.69
CA PRO A 218 -23.95 -31.43 14.15
C PRO A 218 -23.38 -30.17 14.80
N SER A 219 -24.21 -29.12 14.91
CA SER A 219 -23.80 -27.77 15.31
C SER A 219 -23.05 -27.73 16.65
N LEU A 220 -23.45 -28.58 17.61
CA LEU A 220 -22.76 -28.71 18.90
C LEU A 220 -21.37 -29.33 18.76
N ALA A 221 -21.18 -30.31 17.87
CA ALA A 221 -19.88 -30.92 17.62
C ALA A 221 -18.93 -29.95 16.92
N ILE A 222 -19.45 -29.15 15.98
CA ILE A 222 -18.70 -28.09 15.30
C ILE A 222 -18.26 -27.02 16.30
N LEU A 223 -19.17 -26.58 17.16
CA LEU A 223 -18.86 -25.58 18.19
C LEU A 223 -17.77 -26.09 19.14
N ARG A 224 -17.90 -27.33 19.64
CA ARG A 224 -16.91 -27.97 20.51
C ARG A 224 -15.55 -28.13 19.83
N ALA A 225 -15.52 -28.49 18.55
CA ALA A 225 -14.29 -28.62 17.79
C ALA A 225 -13.55 -27.27 17.69
N ILE A 226 -14.28 -26.17 17.49
CA ILE A 226 -13.69 -24.84 17.38
C ILE A 226 -13.24 -24.31 18.76
N THR A 227 -14.06 -24.47 19.80
CA THR A 227 -13.71 -23.99 21.16
C THR A 227 -12.63 -24.84 21.82
N GLY A 228 -12.58 -26.15 21.56
CA GLY A 228 -11.55 -27.04 22.11
C GLY A 228 -10.14 -26.76 21.57
N VAL A 229 -10.01 -26.14 20.39
CA VAL A 229 -8.73 -25.69 19.85
C VAL A 229 -8.17 -24.51 20.67
N ALA A 230 -9.02 -23.68 21.28
CA ALA A 230 -8.58 -22.58 22.14
C ALA A 230 -7.90 -23.09 23.43
N ASP A 231 -8.31 -24.26 23.94
CA ASP A 231 -7.69 -24.90 25.10
C ASP A 231 -6.32 -25.53 24.76
N LEU A 232 -6.14 -26.02 23.52
CA LEU A 232 -4.84 -26.50 23.02
C LEU A 232 -3.81 -25.38 22.84
N VAL A 233 -4.24 -24.18 22.42
CA VAL A 233 -3.35 -23.01 22.30
C VAL A 233 -2.88 -22.53 23.68
N LYS A 234 -3.74 -22.60 24.72
CA LYS A 234 -3.34 -22.34 26.12
C LYS A 234 -2.30 -23.35 26.64
N ALA A 235 -2.45 -24.63 26.31
CA ALA A 235 -1.50 -25.67 26.73
C ALA A 235 -0.11 -25.51 26.06
N THR A 236 -0.06 -24.99 24.83
CA THR A 236 1.19 -24.83 24.07
C THR A 236 2.02 -23.62 24.54
N VAL A 237 1.39 -22.61 25.16
CA VAL A 237 2.06 -21.43 25.73
C VAL A 237 2.74 -21.72 27.08
N GLN A 238 2.30 -22.74 27.82
CA GLN A 238 2.87 -23.09 29.13
C GLN A 238 4.19 -23.90 29.09
N VAL A 239 4.64 -24.37 27.93
CA VAL A 239 5.83 -25.25 27.82
C VAL A 239 7.15 -24.47 27.65
N ASN A 240 7.11 -23.15 27.45
CA ASN A 240 8.30 -22.31 27.22
C ASN A 240 8.60 -21.29 28.33
N SER A 241 8.32 -21.62 29.59
CA SER A 241 8.83 -20.87 30.74
C SER A 241 10.09 -21.56 31.30
N PRO A 242 11.25 -20.89 31.37
CA PRO A 242 12.43 -21.45 32.03
C PRO A 242 12.22 -21.54 33.55
N PRO A 243 12.87 -22.50 34.24
CA PRO A 243 12.76 -22.64 35.69
C PRO A 243 13.39 -21.44 36.39
N ALA A 244 12.65 -20.87 37.34
CA ALA A 244 13.10 -19.80 38.22
C ALA A 244 14.27 -20.28 39.10
N SER A 245 15.42 -19.62 38.99
CA SER A 245 16.54 -19.76 39.92
C SER A 245 16.32 -18.89 41.15
N ALA A 246 16.68 -19.46 42.30
CA ALA A 246 16.57 -18.88 43.63
C ALA A 246 17.63 -17.79 43.93
N ASN A 247 17.28 -16.98 44.93
CA ASN A 247 18.10 -16.09 45.79
C ASN A 247 18.49 -14.71 45.22
N ASP A 248 18.04 -13.61 45.85
CA ASP A 248 18.77 -13.01 46.99
C ASP A 248 17.93 -11.91 47.69
N ASP A 249 18.12 -11.86 49.02
CA ASP A 249 17.57 -10.94 50.01
C ASP A 249 17.83 -9.45 49.72
N ILE A 250 16.78 -8.62 49.81
CA ILE A 250 16.89 -7.16 50.02
C ILE A 250 15.84 -6.73 51.06
N PRO A 251 16.22 -6.01 52.14
CA PRO A 251 15.32 -5.71 53.26
C PRO A 251 14.40 -4.49 53.04
N ASP A 252 13.24 -4.58 53.67
CA ASP A 252 12.13 -3.60 53.76
C ASP A 252 12.53 -2.17 54.13
N PRO A 253 11.84 -1.15 53.56
CA PRO A 253 11.61 0.12 54.23
C PRO A 253 10.18 0.21 54.80
N LYS A 254 10.14 0.63 56.07
CA LYS A 254 8.97 0.81 56.96
C LYS A 254 7.89 1.77 56.41
N PRO A 255 6.63 1.63 56.88
CA PRO A 255 5.53 2.52 56.53
C PRO A 255 5.52 3.78 57.41
N HIS A 256 5.34 4.94 56.80
CA HIS A 256 4.99 6.18 57.49
C HIS A 256 3.53 6.53 57.19
N THR A 257 2.71 6.44 58.22
CA THR A 257 1.36 6.97 58.37
C THR A 257 1.40 8.49 58.49
N THR A 258 0.43 9.19 57.89
CA THR A 258 -0.27 10.36 58.45
C THR A 258 -1.39 10.82 57.50
N ASP A 259 -2.63 10.73 57.98
CA ASP A 259 -3.83 11.49 57.55
C ASP A 259 -4.12 12.55 58.65
N PRO A 260 -5.18 13.40 58.57
CA PRO A 260 -5.59 14.33 57.51
C PRO A 260 -5.99 15.72 58.09
N GLU A 261 -6.23 16.77 57.28
CA GLU A 261 -7.08 17.91 57.69
C GLU A 261 -7.76 18.65 56.52
N GLU A 262 -9.05 18.36 56.35
CA GLU A 262 -10.22 19.27 56.29
C GLU A 262 -10.08 20.73 55.77
N LYS A 263 -10.84 21.08 54.71
CA LYS A 263 -11.98 22.04 54.77
C LYS A 263 -12.64 22.35 53.42
N ASN A 264 -13.96 22.11 53.40
CA ASN A 264 -15.00 22.66 52.52
C ASN A 264 -15.37 24.11 52.96
N PRO A 265 -16.04 24.97 52.13
CA PRO A 265 -17.52 24.95 51.95
C PRO A 265 -18.01 25.24 50.51
N ALA A 266 -19.12 24.65 50.02
CA ALA A 266 -20.55 25.03 50.14
C ALA A 266 -20.92 26.35 49.39
N ALA A 267 -22.04 26.57 48.69
CA ALA A 267 -23.30 25.85 48.44
C ALA A 267 -24.06 26.49 47.23
N ALA A 268 -24.94 25.71 46.57
CA ALA A 268 -26.35 25.93 46.09
C ALA A 268 -26.90 27.36 45.77
N PRO A 269 -28.02 27.55 45.00
CA PRO A 269 -29.16 26.62 44.88
C PRO A 269 -29.95 26.54 43.54
N THR A 270 -30.87 25.58 43.61
CA THR A 270 -32.03 25.15 42.81
C THR A 270 -32.94 26.22 42.19
N ASN A 271 -33.64 25.84 41.10
CA ASN A 271 -35.10 25.98 41.00
C ASN A 271 -35.71 25.08 39.91
N ALA A 272 -36.94 24.63 40.15
CA ALA A 272 -37.70 23.67 39.36
C ALA A 272 -39.05 24.25 38.85
N THR A 273 -39.55 23.61 37.77
CA THR A 273 -40.96 23.36 37.36
C THR A 273 -41.87 24.49 36.81
N PRO A 274 -43.03 24.21 36.17
CA PRO A 274 -43.41 23.23 35.11
C PRO A 274 -44.37 23.81 34.01
N LEU A 275 -44.70 23.04 32.94
CA LEU A 275 -46.06 22.77 32.37
C LEU A 275 -46.09 22.38 30.87
N GLU A 276 -46.53 21.14 30.63
CA GLU A 276 -47.65 20.69 29.77
C GLU A 276 -48.13 21.51 28.54
N MET A 277 -48.21 20.87 27.34
CA MET A 277 -49.43 20.75 26.51
C MET A 277 -49.23 20.08 25.12
N THR A 278 -49.98 18.99 24.89
CA THR A 278 -50.72 18.54 23.68
C THR A 278 -50.11 18.40 22.24
N ARG A 279 -50.14 17.14 21.76
CA ARG A 279 -50.51 16.51 20.44
C ARG A 279 -51.04 17.40 19.26
N PRO A 280 -51.03 16.96 17.97
CA PRO A 280 -51.32 15.59 17.48
C PRO A 280 -50.59 15.03 16.23
N ASN A 281 -50.86 13.73 16.01
CA ASN A 281 -50.55 12.84 14.88
C ASN A 281 -50.86 13.40 13.48
N LYS A 282 -50.07 12.95 12.49
CA LYS A 282 -50.57 12.69 11.13
C LYS A 282 -49.91 11.44 10.55
N SER A 283 -50.75 10.43 10.36
CA SER A 283 -50.55 9.19 9.62
C SER A 283 -50.53 9.44 8.11
N THR A 284 -49.64 8.77 7.39
CA THR A 284 -49.80 8.48 5.97
C THR A 284 -49.28 7.08 5.70
N ASP A 285 -50.21 6.18 5.42
CA ASP A 285 -50.01 4.89 4.78
C ASP A 285 -49.29 5.06 3.43
N SER A 286 -48.40 4.13 3.11
CA SER A 286 -48.00 3.85 1.73
C SER A 286 -47.81 2.33 1.56
N PRO A 287 -48.25 1.77 0.42
CA PRO A 287 -48.30 0.33 0.20
C PRO A 287 -46.93 -0.24 -0.22
N PRO A 288 -46.72 -1.57 -0.10
CA PRO A 288 -45.46 -2.21 -0.44
C PRO A 288 -45.31 -2.32 -1.95
N SER A 289 -44.27 -1.69 -2.51
CA SER A 289 -43.81 -1.96 -3.87
C SER A 289 -42.84 -3.13 -3.86
N THR A 290 -43.21 -4.17 -4.59
CA THR A 290 -42.36 -5.27 -5.03
C THR A 290 -41.66 -4.82 -6.30
N ASP A 291 -40.37 -4.53 -6.23
CA ASP A 291 -39.52 -4.34 -7.39
C ASP A 291 -38.35 -5.32 -7.25
N GLU A 292 -38.44 -6.40 -8.03
CA GLU A 292 -37.35 -7.31 -8.36
C GLU A 292 -36.52 -6.61 -9.45
N ASP A 293 -35.56 -5.79 -9.05
CA ASP A 293 -34.56 -5.22 -9.95
C ASP A 293 -33.41 -6.23 -10.09
N ASP A 294 -33.56 -7.14 -11.06
CA ASP A 294 -32.44 -7.84 -11.68
C ASP A 294 -31.62 -6.78 -12.45
N GLU A 295 -30.63 -6.19 -11.78
CA GLU A 295 -29.58 -5.40 -12.43
C GLU A 295 -28.70 -6.38 -13.22
N ASP A 296 -29.05 -6.58 -14.49
CA ASP A 296 -28.14 -7.11 -15.50
C ASP A 296 -26.88 -6.20 -15.53
N GLU A 297 -25.83 -6.62 -14.84
CA GLU A 297 -24.48 -6.06 -14.97
C GLU A 297 -24.02 -6.31 -16.41
N ASP A 298 -24.39 -5.41 -17.32
CA ASP A 298 -23.82 -5.32 -18.65
C ASP A 298 -22.31 -5.13 -18.49
N ASP A 299 -21.56 -6.21 -18.67
CA ASP A 299 -20.09 -6.22 -18.73
C ASP A 299 -19.65 -5.21 -19.80
N GLU A 300 -19.37 -3.96 -19.40
CA GLU A 300 -18.82 -2.95 -20.29
C GLU A 300 -17.46 -3.46 -20.79
N GLU A 301 -17.43 -4.03 -22.01
CA GLU A 301 -16.21 -4.51 -22.64
C GLU A 301 -15.22 -3.35 -22.77
N THR A 302 -14.28 -3.29 -21.84
CA THR A 302 -13.21 -2.29 -21.86
C THR A 302 -12.42 -2.43 -23.16
N ASN A 303 -12.50 -1.40 -24.00
CA ASN A 303 -11.86 -1.39 -25.31
C ASN A 303 -10.33 -1.18 -25.15
N ILE A 304 -9.61 -2.28 -25.00
CA ILE A 304 -8.15 -2.28 -24.84
C ILE A 304 -7.47 -1.98 -26.18
N GLN A 305 -6.82 -0.81 -26.29
CA GLN A 305 -6.02 -0.46 -27.46
C GLN A 305 -4.62 -1.04 -27.35
N VAL A 306 -4.16 -1.74 -28.39
CA VAL A 306 -2.83 -2.37 -28.45
C VAL A 306 -1.98 -1.66 -29.51
N THR A 307 -0.72 -1.37 -29.20
CA THR A 307 0.25 -0.79 -30.15
C THR A 307 1.59 -1.50 -30.07
N ILE A 308 2.16 -1.84 -31.23
CA ILE A 308 3.43 -2.53 -31.38
C ILE A 308 4.47 -1.55 -31.93
N PHE A 309 5.48 -1.24 -31.14
CA PHE A 309 6.56 -0.32 -31.50
C PHE A 309 7.78 -1.07 -32.02
N LYS A 310 8.50 -0.42 -32.96
CA LYS A 310 9.85 -0.80 -33.39
C LYS A 310 10.74 0.42 -33.61
N LYS A 311 12.06 0.21 -33.67
CA LYS A 311 13.02 1.22 -34.11
C LYS A 311 12.85 1.56 -35.60
N ASN A 312 13.23 2.76 -36.00
CA ASN A 312 13.28 3.20 -37.39
C ASN A 312 14.37 2.49 -38.22
N SER A 313 15.44 2.03 -37.58
CA SER A 313 16.51 1.23 -38.18
C SER A 313 16.04 -0.14 -38.68
N ASP A 314 14.99 -0.70 -38.07
CA ASP A 314 14.49 -2.03 -38.38
C ASP A 314 13.46 -1.97 -39.52
N THR A 315 13.39 -2.98 -40.37
CA THR A 315 12.33 -3.09 -41.39
C THR A 315 11.23 -4.03 -40.91
N TRP A 316 9.95 -3.66 -41.08
CA TRP A 316 8.85 -4.59 -40.86
C TRP A 316 8.93 -5.73 -41.90
N PRO A 317 8.72 -7.00 -41.50
CA PRO A 317 8.61 -8.08 -42.47
C PRO A 317 7.34 -7.88 -43.33
N LYS A 318 7.38 -8.34 -44.59
CA LYS A 318 6.27 -8.20 -45.54
C LYS A 318 4.96 -8.83 -45.03
N ALA A 319 5.06 -9.90 -44.23
CA ALA A 319 3.94 -10.52 -43.54
C ALA A 319 4.24 -10.53 -42.03
N PHE A 320 3.72 -9.55 -41.30
CA PHE A 320 3.94 -9.44 -39.87
C PHE A 320 2.95 -10.33 -39.09
N THR A 321 3.41 -11.55 -38.80
CA THR A 321 2.65 -12.58 -38.06
C THR A 321 3.05 -12.63 -36.57
N TYR A 322 2.25 -13.31 -35.74
CA TYR A 322 2.55 -13.50 -34.31
C TYR A 322 3.94 -14.11 -34.05
N ASN A 323 4.39 -15.05 -34.89
CA ASN A 323 5.72 -15.65 -34.74
C ASN A 323 6.85 -14.62 -34.92
N HIS A 324 6.68 -13.66 -35.84
CA HIS A 324 7.65 -12.56 -36.00
C HIS A 324 7.65 -11.65 -34.77
N LEU A 325 6.46 -11.30 -34.26
CA LEU A 325 6.34 -10.51 -33.04
C LEU A 325 7.03 -11.21 -31.86
N LYS A 326 6.74 -12.50 -31.64
CA LYS A 326 7.31 -13.30 -30.56
C LYS A 326 8.84 -13.35 -30.62
N SER A 327 9.41 -13.63 -31.80
CA SER A 327 10.88 -13.63 -31.99
C SER A 327 11.47 -12.24 -31.81
N GLY A 328 10.84 -11.20 -32.35
CA GLY A 328 11.37 -9.84 -32.21
C GLY A 328 11.20 -9.24 -30.81
N ILE A 329 10.25 -9.68 -30.00
CA ILE A 329 10.21 -9.33 -28.56
C ILE A 329 11.40 -9.99 -27.84
N LYS A 330 11.69 -11.26 -28.13
CA LYS A 330 12.82 -11.99 -27.54
C LYS A 330 14.18 -11.36 -27.90
N GLU A 331 14.30 -10.85 -29.12
CA GLU A 331 15.47 -10.11 -29.61
C GLU A 331 15.42 -8.62 -29.28
N GLU A 332 14.44 -8.19 -28.50
CA GLU A 332 14.17 -6.80 -28.12
C GLU A 332 14.04 -5.78 -29.26
N ARG A 333 13.69 -6.24 -30.47
CA ARG A 333 13.37 -5.42 -31.64
C ARG A 333 11.97 -4.81 -31.59
N TYR A 334 11.04 -5.45 -30.86
CA TYR A 334 9.66 -4.99 -30.72
C TYR A 334 9.29 -4.77 -29.26
N LYS A 335 8.41 -3.80 -29.02
CA LYS A 335 7.77 -3.58 -27.71
C LYS A 335 6.26 -3.43 -27.91
N VAL A 336 5.47 -4.21 -27.16
CA VAL A 336 4.01 -4.10 -27.14
C VAL A 336 3.60 -3.24 -25.95
N ILE A 337 2.68 -2.31 -26.17
CA ILE A 337 2.04 -1.49 -25.13
C ILE A 337 0.53 -1.60 -25.35
N HIS A 338 -0.25 -1.63 -24.27
CA HIS A 338 -1.70 -1.53 -24.31
C HIS A 338 -2.24 -0.54 -23.27
N THR A 339 -3.50 -0.15 -23.42
CA THR A 339 -4.19 0.76 -22.48
C THR A 339 -4.78 0.05 -21.27
N GLY A 340 -4.92 -1.28 -21.30
CA GLY A 340 -5.41 -2.10 -20.18
C GLY A 340 -4.44 -2.18 -19.00
N GLY A 341 -4.92 -2.69 -17.86
CA GLY A 341 -4.15 -2.89 -16.64
C GLY A 341 -3.14 -4.04 -16.74
N ASP A 342 -2.35 -4.28 -15.69
CA ASP A 342 -1.34 -5.35 -15.70
C ASP A 342 -1.98 -6.75 -15.80
N GLU A 343 -3.21 -6.89 -15.32
CA GLU A 343 -4.09 -8.05 -15.43
C GLU A 343 -4.47 -8.38 -16.88
N ASP A 344 -4.50 -7.39 -17.78
CA ASP A 344 -4.87 -7.57 -19.19
C ASP A 344 -3.71 -8.11 -20.05
N ASN A 345 -2.49 -8.19 -19.51
CA ASN A 345 -1.31 -8.62 -20.25
C ASN A 345 -1.49 -9.99 -20.91
N GLU A 346 -2.12 -10.94 -20.22
CA GLU A 346 -2.34 -12.29 -20.77
C GLU A 346 -3.47 -12.30 -21.81
N ARG A 347 -4.56 -11.55 -21.55
CA ARG A 347 -5.67 -11.39 -22.50
C ARG A 347 -5.21 -10.75 -23.81
N VAL A 348 -4.36 -9.71 -23.74
CA VAL A 348 -3.77 -9.07 -24.92
C VAL A 348 -2.85 -10.04 -25.67
N ARG A 349 -2.03 -10.83 -24.98
CA ARG A 349 -1.18 -11.85 -25.63
C ARG A 349 -2.00 -12.90 -26.37
N GLU A 350 -3.06 -13.39 -25.74
CA GLU A 350 -3.94 -14.37 -26.34
C GLU A 350 -4.70 -13.80 -27.54
N TRP A 351 -5.17 -12.56 -27.44
CA TRP A 351 -5.80 -11.86 -28.56
C TRP A 351 -4.86 -11.69 -29.75
N ILE A 352 -3.61 -11.23 -29.54
CA ILE A 352 -2.61 -11.10 -30.62
C ILE A 352 -2.30 -12.48 -31.23
N LYS A 353 -2.21 -13.53 -30.41
CA LYS A 353 -1.95 -14.91 -30.87
C LYS A 353 -3.08 -15.45 -31.74
N ASN A 354 -4.33 -15.13 -31.39
CA ASN A 354 -5.53 -15.61 -32.06
C ASN A 354 -5.95 -14.73 -33.25
N THR A 355 -5.35 -13.54 -33.41
CA THR A 355 -5.61 -12.65 -34.54
C THR A 355 -5.14 -13.30 -35.85
N LYS A 356 -6.10 -13.83 -36.62
CA LYS A 356 -5.86 -14.35 -37.97
C LYS A 356 -5.66 -13.19 -38.93
N GLY A 357 -4.41 -12.87 -39.27
CA GLY A 357 -4.11 -11.84 -40.27
C GLY A 357 -2.82 -11.08 -40.02
N SER A 358 -2.66 -9.96 -40.73
CA SER A 358 -1.52 -9.06 -40.58
C SER A 358 -1.72 -8.13 -39.38
N LEU A 359 -0.75 -8.10 -38.46
CA LEU A 359 -0.73 -7.18 -37.31
C LEU A 359 -0.27 -5.76 -37.69
N GLN A 360 -0.15 -5.47 -38.98
CA GLN A 360 0.45 -4.22 -39.48
C GLN A 360 -0.35 -2.97 -39.10
N HIS A 361 -1.66 -3.09 -38.86
CA HIS A 361 -2.50 -2.00 -38.39
C HIS A 361 -2.18 -1.56 -36.94
N LEU A 362 -1.53 -2.41 -36.14
CA LEU A 362 -1.09 -2.11 -34.78
C LEU A 362 0.34 -1.56 -34.71
N CYS A 363 1.02 -1.49 -35.86
CA CYS A 363 2.45 -1.25 -35.91
C CYS A 363 2.81 0.23 -36.01
N GLN A 364 3.69 0.71 -35.13
CA GLN A 364 4.22 2.06 -35.15
C GLN A 364 5.76 2.03 -35.20
N THR A 365 6.34 2.82 -36.10
CA THR A 365 7.79 3.03 -36.15
C THR A 365 8.13 4.30 -35.39
N VAL A 366 9.07 4.21 -34.46
CA VAL A 366 9.53 5.34 -33.63
C VAL A 366 11.03 5.55 -33.78
N THR A 367 11.52 6.69 -33.30
CA THR A 367 12.96 6.97 -33.25
C THR A 367 13.65 6.02 -32.25
N GLU A 368 14.96 5.87 -32.35
CA GLU A 368 15.72 5.04 -31.40
C GLU A 368 15.69 5.58 -29.96
N GLU A 369 15.66 6.91 -29.81
CA GLU A 369 15.51 7.60 -28.53
C GLU A 369 14.13 7.30 -27.91
N ASP A 370 13.05 7.46 -28.68
CA ASP A 370 11.68 7.16 -28.22
C ASP A 370 11.52 5.68 -27.88
N PHE A 371 12.10 4.78 -28.69
CA PHE A 371 12.04 3.34 -28.44
C PHE A 371 12.75 2.95 -27.13
N SER A 372 13.89 3.60 -26.85
CA SER A 372 14.62 3.41 -25.59
C SER A 372 13.82 3.93 -24.40
N ALA A 373 13.17 5.10 -24.53
CA ALA A 373 12.28 5.64 -23.51
C ALA A 373 11.09 4.68 -23.25
N ILE A 374 10.43 4.20 -24.31
CA ILE A 374 9.36 3.21 -24.26
C ILE A 374 9.79 1.93 -23.52
N LYS A 375 11.00 1.42 -23.79
CA LYS A 375 11.53 0.22 -23.10
C LYS A 375 11.63 0.42 -21.59
N THR A 376 12.02 1.62 -21.14
CA THR A 376 12.14 1.97 -19.71
C THR A 376 10.80 2.27 -19.02
N GLY A 377 9.67 2.14 -19.73
CA GLY A 377 8.34 2.45 -19.19
C GLY A 377 7.98 3.93 -19.23
N SER A 378 8.77 4.76 -19.92
CA SER A 378 8.39 6.14 -20.19
C SER A 378 7.41 6.16 -21.35
N ILE A 379 6.16 6.56 -21.09
CA ILE A 379 5.16 6.72 -22.16
C ILE A 379 5.62 7.90 -23.02
N PRO A 380 5.88 7.71 -24.32
CA PRO A 380 6.27 8.79 -25.20
C PRO A 380 5.13 9.81 -25.20
N ARG A 381 5.44 11.06 -24.88
CA ARG A 381 4.49 12.16 -25.04
C ARG A 381 3.98 12.07 -26.48
N ARG A 382 2.67 11.87 -26.69
CA ARG A 382 2.05 11.95 -28.01
C ARG A 382 2.62 13.21 -28.67
N SER A 383 3.49 13.03 -29.67
CA SER A 383 3.99 14.16 -30.43
C SER A 383 2.74 14.76 -31.05
N SER A 384 2.40 15.98 -30.60
CA SER A 384 1.28 16.74 -31.17
C SER A 384 1.47 16.68 -32.67
N ALA A 385 0.54 15.98 -33.35
CA ALA A 385 0.67 15.61 -34.74
C ALA A 385 1.28 16.79 -35.51
N ARG A 386 2.46 16.59 -36.11
CA ARG A 386 3.02 17.56 -37.06
C ARG A 386 1.91 17.83 -38.06
N ARG A 387 1.28 19.01 -37.94
CA ARG A 387 0.39 19.56 -38.97
C ARG A 387 1.17 19.37 -40.27
N ARG A 388 0.64 18.55 -41.18
CA ARG A 388 1.12 18.50 -42.56
C ARG A 388 1.11 19.94 -43.04
N THR A 389 2.27 20.56 -43.13
CA THR A 389 2.48 21.80 -43.86
C THR A 389 2.15 21.47 -45.31
N THR A 390 0.95 21.86 -45.73
CA THR A 390 0.55 21.93 -47.13
C THR A 390 1.58 22.78 -47.85
N ALA A 391 2.19 22.21 -48.89
CA ALA A 391 3.13 22.92 -49.75
C ALA A 391 2.46 24.17 -50.35
N PRO A 392 3.18 25.28 -50.51
CA PRO A 392 2.64 26.46 -51.16
C PRO A 392 2.29 26.14 -52.61
N ARG A 393 1.03 26.39 -52.96
CA ARG A 393 0.50 26.29 -54.32
C ARG A 393 1.19 27.38 -55.15
N GLN A 394 2.08 26.98 -56.06
CA GLN A 394 2.63 27.90 -57.05
C GLN A 394 1.48 28.38 -57.94
N THR A 395 1.16 29.68 -57.84
CA THR A 395 0.35 30.40 -58.83
C THR A 395 1.25 30.75 -60.01
N GLN A 396 0.84 30.31 -61.20
CA GLN A 396 1.30 30.83 -62.49
C GLN A 396 0.76 32.25 -62.71
#